data_AF-A0A7V4HGB5-F1
#
_entry.id   AF-A0A7V4HGB5-F1
#
_cell.length_a   1.000
_cell.length_b   1.000
_cell.length_c   1.000
_cell.angle_alpha   90.00
_cell.angle_beta   90.00
_cell.angle_gamma   90.00
#
_symmetry.space_group_name_H-M   'P 1'
#
loop_
_entity.id
_entity.type
_entity.pdbx_description
1 polymer ?
#
loop_
_entity_poly.entity_id
_entity_poly.type
_entity_poly.pdbx_seq_one_letter_code
_entity_poly.pdbx_strand_id
1 'polypeptide(L)'
;MRRIIAAVLIVLWTSPVFASGGHDHHAVPTLKNQTTTTVTVKDGAVVLTFGPIDLPSSHDGELAASMPKHNFQLPKDMYMIGYKAEVFTKDGKELPRNYLHHILMLNNSKPSVSCPGEPLFFAGAGLEMTEARFPDGYGVKLAKDDHLMSVVAFYHKAPPTKDVMARFTMYMAPESTPVKELDVYQVGVNIVRKSLEAPIRKLAANAGQDGSVIIDGVKREAKAKKNKNIGYNVLTGEYTDMIKAGVIDPVKVVRGALENAASISAMMLTTEVLITDVPEKEKAPAMPPGGGMDY
;
A
#
# COMPACT_ATOMS: atom_id res chain seq x y z
N MET A 1 18.45 -44.00 -58.22
CA MET A 1 19.53 -43.48 -57.36
C MET A 1 18.91 -42.87 -56.12
N ARG A 2 19.09 -43.52 -54.97
CA ARG A 2 18.59 -43.06 -53.66
C ARG A 2 19.42 -41.84 -53.22
N ARG A 3 18.76 -40.69 -53.01
CA ARG A 3 19.40 -39.53 -52.36
C ARG A 3 19.10 -39.58 -50.87
N ILE A 4 20.17 -39.73 -50.11
CA ILE A 4 20.22 -39.77 -48.65
C ILE A 4 19.90 -38.35 -48.15
N ILE A 5 18.81 -38.22 -47.39
CA ILE A 5 18.53 -37.01 -46.61
C ILE A 5 19.22 -37.21 -45.27
N ALA A 6 20.31 -36.48 -45.04
CA ALA A 6 20.97 -36.42 -43.74
C ALA A 6 20.10 -35.61 -42.78
N ALA A 7 19.50 -36.29 -41.81
CA ALA A 7 18.83 -35.66 -40.68
C ALA A 7 19.89 -35.14 -39.71
N VAL A 8 20.01 -33.81 -39.59
CA VAL A 8 20.76 -33.17 -38.52
C VAL A 8 19.85 -33.10 -37.30
N LEU A 9 19.99 -34.09 -36.41
CA LEU A 9 19.41 -34.07 -35.07
C LEU A 9 20.20 -33.06 -34.23
N ILE A 10 19.69 -31.82 -34.12
CA ILE A 10 20.16 -30.90 -33.08
C ILE A 10 19.43 -31.31 -31.80
N VAL A 11 20.12 -32.10 -30.98
CA VAL A 11 19.71 -32.36 -29.59
C VAL A 11 19.97 -31.09 -28.80
N LEU A 12 18.99 -30.20 -28.75
CA LEU A 12 18.96 -29.10 -27.79
C LEU A 12 18.84 -29.72 -26.40
N TRP A 13 19.95 -29.75 -25.67
CA TRP A 13 19.91 -29.89 -24.22
C TRP A 13 19.19 -28.66 -23.68
N THR A 14 17.87 -28.77 -23.47
CA THR A 14 17.18 -27.84 -22.59
C THR A 14 17.58 -28.21 -21.18
N SER A 15 18.73 -27.72 -20.73
CA SER A 15 18.91 -27.49 -19.30
C SER A 15 17.73 -26.62 -18.87
N PRO A 16 16.95 -26.99 -17.84
CA PRO A 16 16.07 -26.01 -17.24
C PRO A 16 17.01 -24.93 -16.72
N VAL A 17 17.01 -23.77 -17.39
CA VAL A 17 17.49 -22.54 -16.78
C VAL A 17 16.47 -22.23 -15.70
N PHE A 18 16.60 -22.93 -14.57
CA PHE A 18 16.16 -22.38 -13.31
C PHE A 18 17.00 -21.13 -13.13
N ALA A 19 16.41 -19.98 -13.45
CA ALA A 19 16.85 -18.73 -12.86
C ALA A 19 16.65 -18.89 -11.35
N SER A 20 17.62 -19.50 -10.68
CA SER A 20 17.81 -19.34 -9.25
C SER A 20 18.32 -17.92 -9.05
N GLY A 21 17.44 -16.94 -9.27
CA GLY A 21 17.59 -15.61 -8.72
C GLY A 21 17.41 -15.76 -7.22
N GLY A 22 18.47 -16.18 -6.53
CA GLY A 22 18.59 -15.89 -5.12
C GLY A 22 18.49 -14.38 -5.02
N HIS A 23 17.40 -13.89 -4.42
CA HIS A 23 17.35 -12.52 -3.95
C HIS A 23 18.35 -12.45 -2.80
N ASP A 24 19.63 -12.28 -3.13
CA ASP A 24 20.58 -11.68 -2.21
C ASP A 24 20.05 -10.27 -1.96
N HIS A 25 19.24 -10.13 -0.91
CA HIS A 25 18.91 -8.83 -0.38
C HIS A 25 20.24 -8.12 -0.18
N HIS A 26 20.46 -7.03 -0.92
CA HIS A 26 21.52 -6.08 -0.63
C HIS A 26 21.56 -5.92 0.89
N ALA A 27 22.64 -6.36 1.52
CA ALA A 27 22.77 -6.30 2.97
C ALA A 27 22.67 -4.82 3.35
N VAL A 28 21.49 -4.39 3.79
CA VAL A 28 21.25 -3.00 4.15
C VAL A 28 22.22 -2.68 5.28
N PRO A 29 23.08 -1.65 5.15
CA PRO A 29 24.03 -1.30 6.19
C PRO A 29 23.29 -1.05 7.52
N THR A 30 23.50 -1.92 8.50
CA THR A 30 22.94 -1.78 9.85
C THR A 30 23.81 -0.85 10.69
N LEU A 31 23.17 0.10 11.35
CA LEU A 31 23.83 1.10 12.18
C LEU A 31 24.51 0.45 13.40
N LYS A 32 25.78 0.80 13.63
CA LYS A 32 26.66 0.12 14.59
C LYS A 32 26.57 0.62 16.03
N ASN A 33 25.95 1.76 16.35
CA ASN A 33 25.88 2.27 17.73
C ASN A 33 24.58 3.03 18.07
N GLN A 34 24.09 2.80 19.29
CA GLN A 34 23.04 3.53 20.02
C GLN A 34 21.65 3.61 19.37
N THR A 35 21.03 2.47 19.05
CA THR A 35 19.58 2.49 18.82
C THR A 35 18.91 1.46 19.71
N THR A 36 17.94 1.92 20.50
CA THR A 36 17.12 1.04 21.34
C THR A 36 15.79 0.86 20.65
N THR A 37 15.33 -0.39 20.55
CA THR A 37 13.92 -0.65 20.26
C THR A 37 13.26 -1.09 21.56
N THR A 38 12.22 -0.39 21.96
CA THR A 38 11.40 -0.75 23.11
C THR A 38 10.02 -1.15 22.64
N VAL A 39 9.49 -2.21 23.24
CA VAL A 39 8.11 -2.67 23.00
C VAL A 39 7.35 -2.49 24.31
N THR A 40 6.27 -1.73 24.26
CA THR A 40 5.38 -1.54 25.41
C THR A 40 3.99 -2.01 25.04
N VAL A 41 3.39 -2.81 25.92
CA VAL A 41 2.00 -3.24 25.80
C VAL A 41 1.21 -2.49 26.85
N LYS A 42 0.24 -1.68 26.41
CA LYS A 42 -0.70 -0.96 27.27
C LYS A 42 -2.11 -1.32 26.84
N ASP A 43 -3.10 -1.23 27.73
CA ASP A 43 -4.46 -1.68 27.43
C ASP A 43 -4.99 -1.09 26.11
N GLY A 44 -5.22 -1.98 25.13
CA GLY A 44 -5.69 -1.63 23.78
C GLY A 44 -4.62 -1.23 22.77
N ALA A 45 -3.32 -1.28 23.10
CA ALA A 45 -2.25 -0.97 22.14
C ALA A 45 -0.91 -1.69 22.41
N VAL A 46 -0.19 -2.00 21.33
CA VAL A 46 1.22 -2.41 21.38
C VAL A 46 2.03 -1.34 20.67
N VAL A 47 3.00 -0.76 21.38
CA VAL A 47 3.76 0.40 20.91
C VAL A 47 5.23 0.02 20.83
N LEU A 48 5.77 0.08 19.61
CA LEU A 48 7.20 -0.04 19.35
C LEU A 48 7.78 1.36 19.21
N THR A 49 8.85 1.65 19.94
CA THR A 49 9.57 2.92 19.85
C THR A 49 11.03 2.66 19.51
N PHE A 50 11.52 3.36 18.49
CA PHE A 50 12.81 3.19 17.84
C PHE A 50 13.65 4.45 18.00
N GLY A 51 14.92 4.30 18.32
CA GLY A 51 15.88 5.40 18.46
C GLY A 51 16.42 5.55 19.89
N PRO A 52 16.99 6.70 20.26
CA PRO A 52 17.27 7.85 19.39
C PRO A 52 18.27 7.51 18.26
N ILE A 53 18.24 8.27 17.18
CA ILE A 53 19.21 8.21 16.08
C ILE A 53 19.51 9.62 15.56
N ASP A 54 20.77 9.91 15.28
CA ASP A 54 21.16 11.13 14.58
C ASP A 54 21.09 10.91 13.06
N LEU A 55 20.42 11.83 12.36
CA LEU A 55 20.30 11.84 10.90
C LEU A 55 21.15 12.97 10.28
N PRO A 56 21.65 12.81 9.04
CA PRO A 56 21.63 11.57 8.26
C PRO A 56 22.57 10.54 8.89
N SER A 57 22.09 9.31 8.98
CA SER A 57 22.86 8.22 9.58
C SER A 57 23.95 7.77 8.61
N SER A 58 25.20 7.59 9.08
CA SER A 58 26.30 7.12 8.23
C SER A 58 25.99 5.74 7.64
N HIS A 59 25.90 5.65 6.31
CA HIS A 59 25.79 4.39 5.58
C HIS A 59 26.70 4.40 4.36
N ASP A 60 27.09 3.20 3.90
CA ASP A 60 27.78 3.01 2.63
C ASP A 60 26.73 2.79 1.51
N GLY A 61 26.83 3.52 0.39
CA GLY A 61 25.95 3.38 -0.79
C GLY A 61 24.80 4.40 -0.89
N GLU A 62 23.93 4.26 -1.90
CA GLU A 62 22.78 5.16 -2.14
C GLU A 62 21.48 4.74 -1.40
N LEU A 63 21.48 3.60 -0.71
CA LEU A 63 20.30 3.03 -0.05
C LEU A 63 20.20 3.50 1.41
N ALA A 64 18.97 3.72 1.88
CA ALA A 64 18.67 4.14 3.25
C ALA A 64 19.26 3.19 4.31
N ALA A 65 19.76 3.72 5.43
CA ALA A 65 20.21 2.92 6.56
C ALA A 65 19.00 2.34 7.31
N SER A 66 19.02 1.02 7.53
CA SER A 66 18.06 0.36 8.42
C SER A 66 18.61 0.35 9.84
N MET A 67 17.76 0.63 10.82
CA MET A 67 18.00 0.21 12.19
C MET A 67 18.14 -1.33 12.25
N PRO A 68 18.85 -1.87 13.25
CA PRO A 68 18.89 -3.30 13.49
C PRO A 68 17.47 -3.88 13.57
N LYS A 69 17.27 -5.04 12.94
CA LYS A 69 16.01 -5.79 13.03
C LYS A 69 15.72 -6.09 14.50
N HIS A 70 14.48 -5.87 14.93
CA HIS A 70 14.08 -6.16 16.31
C HIS A 70 13.00 -7.24 16.31
N ASN A 71 13.29 -8.36 16.98
CA ASN A 71 12.34 -9.45 17.16
C ASN A 71 11.58 -9.26 18.47
N PHE A 72 10.29 -9.54 18.46
CA PHE A 72 9.43 -9.43 19.63
C PHE A 72 8.29 -10.46 19.57
N GLN A 73 7.62 -10.66 20.70
CA GLN A 73 6.45 -11.52 20.83
C GLN A 73 5.37 -10.77 21.61
N LEU A 74 4.13 -11.21 21.46
CA LEU A 74 3.01 -10.67 22.22
C LEU A 74 2.78 -11.52 23.49
N PRO A 75 2.31 -10.89 24.59
CA PRO A 75 2.08 -11.63 25.84
C PRO A 75 0.88 -12.60 25.76
N LYS A 76 0.02 -12.43 24.76
CA LYS A 76 -1.19 -13.22 24.51
C LYS A 76 -1.59 -13.06 23.04
N ASP A 77 -2.54 -13.87 22.60
CA ASP A 77 -3.17 -13.70 21.28
C ASP A 77 -3.92 -12.37 21.24
N MET A 78 -3.68 -11.58 20.20
CA MET A 78 -4.30 -10.27 20.03
C MET A 78 -4.72 -10.07 18.57
N TYR A 79 -5.74 -9.23 18.38
CA TYR A 79 -6.14 -8.78 17.05
C TYR A 79 -5.75 -7.32 16.87
N MET A 80 -4.84 -7.05 15.95
CA MET A 80 -4.55 -5.70 15.52
C MET A 80 -5.74 -5.19 14.68
N ILE A 81 -6.27 -4.01 15.00
CA ILE A 81 -7.40 -3.35 14.33
C ILE A 81 -6.99 -2.05 13.61
N GLY A 82 -5.69 -1.79 13.56
CA GLY A 82 -5.10 -0.66 12.87
C GLY A 82 -3.75 -0.29 13.47
N TYR A 83 -3.13 0.75 12.94
CA TYR A 83 -1.87 1.26 13.46
C TYR A 83 -1.67 2.74 13.14
N LYS A 84 -0.67 3.34 13.80
CA LYS A 84 -0.14 4.67 13.54
C LYS A 84 1.37 4.67 13.67
N ALA A 85 2.04 5.30 12.72
CA ALA A 85 3.47 5.54 12.68
C ALA A 85 3.74 7.04 12.79
N GLU A 86 4.73 7.39 13.60
CA GLU A 86 5.10 8.78 13.91
C GLU A 86 6.62 8.90 13.95
N VAL A 87 7.13 10.05 13.52
CA VAL A 87 8.55 10.42 13.67
C VAL A 87 8.60 11.73 14.46
N PHE A 88 9.49 11.79 15.44
CA PHE A 88 9.59 12.90 16.38
C PHE A 88 11.02 12.94 16.93
N THR A 89 11.44 14.04 17.54
CA THR A 89 12.70 14.08 18.29
C THR A 89 12.48 13.56 19.72
N LYS A 90 13.55 13.18 20.43
CA LYS A 90 13.47 12.64 21.81
C LYS A 90 12.76 13.55 22.82
N ASP A 91 12.79 14.87 22.61
CA ASP A 91 12.04 15.87 23.39
C ASP A 91 10.55 15.99 23.00
N GLY A 92 10.10 15.23 22.00
CA GLY A 92 8.70 15.09 21.61
C GLY A 92 8.25 16.00 20.47
N LYS A 93 9.16 16.73 19.80
CA LYS A 93 8.80 17.55 18.64
C LYS A 93 8.53 16.67 17.43
N GLU A 94 7.32 16.75 16.89
CA GLU A 94 6.96 16.03 15.66
C GLU A 94 7.87 16.42 14.49
N LEU A 95 8.28 15.43 13.71
CA LEU A 95 9.09 15.60 12.52
C LEU A 95 8.27 15.32 11.26
N PRO A 96 8.61 15.97 10.13
CA PRO A 96 7.95 15.70 8.86
C PRO A 96 8.06 14.22 8.45
N ARG A 97 7.02 13.72 7.77
CA ARG A 97 6.92 12.31 7.36
C ARG A 97 8.07 11.85 6.45
N ASN A 98 8.70 12.77 5.73
CA ASN A 98 9.83 12.48 4.86
C ASN A 98 11.12 12.10 5.60
N TYR A 99 11.11 12.07 6.93
CA TYR A 99 12.17 11.48 7.73
C TYR A 99 12.07 9.94 7.78
N LEU A 100 10.89 9.38 7.53
CA LEU A 100 10.67 7.94 7.49
C LEU A 100 10.76 7.44 6.05
N HIS A 101 11.64 6.47 5.80
CA HIS A 101 11.62 5.73 4.54
C HIS A 101 10.59 4.60 4.63
N HIS A 102 10.69 3.75 5.65
CA HIS A 102 9.62 2.82 6.02
C HIS A 102 9.76 2.30 7.47
N ILE A 103 8.65 1.85 8.04
CA ILE A 103 8.57 0.92 9.16
C ILE A 103 7.78 -0.29 8.67
N LEU A 104 8.35 -1.49 8.76
CA LEU A 104 7.72 -2.74 8.34
C LEU A 104 7.57 -3.65 9.55
N MET A 105 6.41 -4.30 9.66
CA MET A 105 6.09 -5.29 10.68
C MET A 105 5.84 -6.62 9.99
N LEU A 106 6.63 -7.62 10.37
CA LEU A 106 6.68 -8.93 9.75
C LEU A 106 6.40 -10.01 10.78
N ASN A 107 5.75 -11.07 10.34
CA ASN A 107 5.54 -12.28 11.12
C ASN A 107 6.26 -13.43 10.41
N ASN A 108 7.37 -13.88 11.00
CA ASN A 108 8.20 -14.95 10.44
C ASN A 108 7.61 -16.34 10.66
N SER A 109 6.54 -16.46 11.45
CA SER A 109 5.83 -17.73 11.66
C SER A 109 4.79 -18.01 10.58
N LYS A 110 4.47 -17.03 9.72
CA LYS A 110 3.47 -17.14 8.66
C LYS A 110 4.07 -16.81 7.30
N PRO A 111 3.68 -17.53 6.22
CA PRO A 111 4.11 -17.18 4.87
C PRO A 111 3.43 -15.90 4.39
N SER A 112 4.11 -15.13 3.56
CA SER A 112 3.53 -13.99 2.86
C SER A 112 2.36 -14.42 1.97
N VAL A 113 1.30 -13.60 1.96
CA VAL A 113 0.13 -13.80 1.10
C VAL A 113 0.42 -13.52 -0.37
N SER A 114 1.47 -12.75 -0.67
CA SER A 114 1.78 -12.27 -2.02
C SER A 114 3.10 -12.81 -2.59
N CYS A 115 4.06 -13.18 -1.75
CA CYS A 115 5.38 -13.64 -2.21
C CYS A 115 5.76 -14.98 -1.53
N PRO A 116 5.58 -16.13 -2.21
CA PRO A 116 5.95 -17.42 -1.65
C PRO A 116 7.41 -17.47 -1.19
N GLY A 117 7.65 -17.93 0.03
CA GLY A 117 9.00 -18.01 0.61
C GLY A 117 9.43 -16.80 1.45
N GLU A 118 8.66 -15.72 1.44
CA GLU A 118 8.87 -14.56 2.31
C GLU A 118 8.01 -14.60 3.58
N PRO A 119 8.42 -13.95 4.68
CA PRO A 119 7.59 -13.81 5.88
C PRO A 119 6.38 -12.91 5.62
N LEU A 120 5.34 -13.09 6.42
CA LEU A 120 4.12 -12.30 6.32
C LEU A 120 4.33 -10.84 6.73
N PHE A 121 4.18 -9.91 5.79
CA PHE A 121 4.12 -8.48 6.08
C PHE A 121 2.73 -8.10 6.58
N PHE A 122 2.60 -7.88 7.89
CA PHE A 122 1.29 -7.67 8.50
C PHE A 122 0.91 -6.22 8.75
N ALA A 123 1.90 -5.32 8.80
CA ALA A 123 1.68 -3.88 8.83
C ALA A 123 2.90 -3.12 8.28
N GLY A 124 2.69 -1.90 7.81
CA GLY A 124 3.79 -1.05 7.39
C GLY A 124 3.41 0.40 7.22
N ALA A 125 4.36 1.29 7.42
CA ALA A 125 4.21 2.73 7.21
C ALA A 125 5.40 3.27 6.43
N GLY A 126 5.17 4.33 5.68
CA GLY A 126 6.17 5.00 4.83
C GLY A 126 5.78 6.44 4.57
N LEU A 127 6.30 7.02 3.49
CA LEU A 127 5.96 8.38 3.05
C LEU A 127 4.46 8.53 2.75
N GLU A 128 3.85 7.46 2.26
CA GLU A 128 2.49 7.44 1.71
C GLU A 128 1.43 7.24 2.81
N MET A 129 1.73 6.42 3.82
CA MET A 129 0.75 5.99 4.81
C MET A 129 1.38 5.94 6.21
N THR A 130 0.78 6.68 7.13
CA THR A 130 1.24 6.81 8.52
C THR A 130 0.18 6.43 9.53
N GLU A 131 -1.11 6.39 9.17
CA GLU A 131 -2.16 5.88 10.05
C GLU A 131 -3.17 5.11 9.23
N ALA A 132 -3.67 4.03 9.81
CA ALA A 132 -4.53 3.12 9.12
C ALA A 132 -5.45 2.39 10.11
N ARG A 133 -6.76 2.37 9.85
CA ARG A 133 -7.77 1.66 10.66
C ARG A 133 -8.41 0.56 9.84
N PHE A 134 -8.60 -0.61 10.43
CA PHE A 134 -9.26 -1.73 9.77
C PHE A 134 -10.78 -1.57 9.83
N PRO A 135 -11.55 -2.25 8.94
CA PRO A 135 -13.00 -2.25 9.03
C PRO A 135 -13.50 -2.74 10.39
N ASP A 136 -14.61 -2.17 10.86
CA ASP A 136 -15.20 -2.55 12.15
C ASP A 136 -15.48 -4.07 12.20
N GLY A 137 -15.01 -4.71 13.28
CA GLY A 137 -15.13 -6.16 13.49
C GLY A 137 -14.12 -7.00 12.71
N TYR A 138 -13.12 -6.40 12.05
CA TYR A 138 -12.05 -7.12 11.37
C TYR A 138 -10.68 -6.77 11.96
N GLY A 139 -9.77 -7.75 11.99
CA GLY A 139 -8.46 -7.59 12.58
C GLY A 139 -7.44 -8.62 12.12
N VAL A 140 -6.17 -8.24 12.10
CA VAL A 140 -5.07 -9.17 11.83
C VAL A 140 -4.74 -9.90 13.13
N LYS A 141 -4.84 -11.23 13.12
CA LYS A 141 -4.51 -12.06 14.28
C LYS A 141 -3.00 -12.21 14.42
N LEU A 142 -2.50 -11.81 15.59
CA LEU A 142 -1.13 -11.99 16.01
C LEU A 142 -1.14 -12.93 17.22
N ALA A 143 -0.65 -14.15 17.04
CA ALA A 143 -0.60 -15.14 18.10
C ALA A 143 0.58 -14.85 19.05
N LYS A 144 0.46 -15.23 20.32
CA LYS A 144 1.53 -15.04 21.31
C LYS A 144 2.85 -15.73 20.91
N ASP A 145 2.75 -16.86 20.21
CA ASP A 145 3.88 -17.69 19.80
C ASP A 145 4.42 -17.28 18.42
N ASP A 146 3.83 -16.26 17.77
CA ASP A 146 4.33 -15.74 16.49
C ASP A 146 5.70 -15.06 16.67
N HIS A 147 6.62 -15.30 15.75
CA HIS A 147 7.92 -14.65 15.70
C HIS A 147 7.82 -13.33 14.95
N LEU A 148 7.45 -12.27 15.67
CA LEU A 148 7.28 -10.94 15.08
C LEU A 148 8.61 -10.21 14.95
N MET A 149 8.73 -9.42 13.90
CA MET A 149 9.93 -8.65 13.57
C MET A 149 9.55 -7.26 13.08
N SER A 150 10.29 -6.25 13.51
CA SER A 150 10.21 -4.90 12.97
C SER A 150 11.48 -4.53 12.21
N VAL A 151 11.32 -3.85 11.09
CA VAL A 151 12.39 -3.26 10.28
C VAL A 151 12.08 -1.79 10.09
N VAL A 152 13.04 -0.90 10.40
CA VAL A 152 12.84 0.55 10.33
C VAL A 152 13.97 1.17 9.55
N ALA A 153 13.64 1.96 8.54
CA ALA A 153 14.58 2.74 7.76
C ALA A 153 14.20 4.22 7.77
N PHE A 154 15.19 5.06 8.03
CA PHE A 154 15.06 6.52 7.95
C PHE A 154 15.55 7.02 6.60
N TYR A 155 14.99 8.15 6.15
CA TYR A 155 15.35 8.71 4.86
C TYR A 155 16.77 9.30 4.90
N HIS A 156 17.62 8.86 3.97
CA HIS A 156 19.03 9.23 3.96
C HIS A 156 19.31 10.70 3.63
N LYS A 157 18.38 11.41 2.97
CA LYS A 157 18.48 12.85 2.70
C LYS A 157 17.70 13.70 3.72
N ALA A 158 17.33 13.14 4.87
CA ALA A 158 16.74 13.92 5.95
C ALA A 158 17.72 15.04 6.37
N PRO A 159 17.22 16.26 6.65
CA PRO A 159 18.06 17.33 7.20
C PRO A 159 18.79 16.88 8.46
N PRO A 160 20.03 17.37 8.71
CA PRO A 160 20.77 17.05 9.93
C PRO A 160 19.93 17.30 11.18
N THR A 161 19.60 16.22 11.89
CA THR A 161 18.68 16.26 13.03
C THR A 161 19.14 15.26 14.06
N LYS A 162 19.26 15.71 15.31
CA LYS A 162 19.69 14.87 16.42
C LYS A 162 18.52 14.19 17.12
N ASP A 163 18.81 13.06 17.74
CA ASP A 163 17.89 12.36 18.63
C ASP A 163 16.51 12.06 18.00
N VAL A 164 16.51 11.69 16.72
CA VAL A 164 15.30 11.29 16.01
C VAL A 164 14.78 9.98 16.58
N MET A 165 13.48 9.90 16.75
CA MET A 165 12.72 8.76 17.24
C MET A 165 11.66 8.40 16.21
N ALA A 166 11.33 7.11 16.11
CA ALA A 166 10.12 6.66 15.44
C ALA A 166 9.26 5.85 16.39
N ARG A 167 7.94 5.93 16.24
CA ARG A 167 6.98 5.15 17.02
C ARG A 167 5.99 4.47 16.08
N PHE A 168 5.77 3.19 16.30
CA PHE A 168 4.73 2.41 15.65
C PHE A 168 3.75 1.89 16.69
N THR A 169 2.54 2.42 16.69
CA THR A 169 1.45 2.05 17.59
C THR A 169 0.51 1.13 16.85
N MET A 170 0.41 -0.12 17.27
CA MET A 170 -0.63 -1.05 16.84
C MET A 170 -1.83 -0.91 17.77
N TYR A 171 -3.00 -0.59 17.22
CA TYR A 171 -4.26 -0.58 17.94
C TYR A 171 -4.79 -2.00 18.04
N MET A 172 -5.14 -2.44 19.25
CA MET A 172 -5.61 -3.79 19.50
C MET A 172 -7.10 -3.80 19.81
N ALA A 173 -7.81 -4.83 19.34
CA ALA A 173 -9.19 -5.05 19.68
C ALA A 173 -9.34 -5.30 21.20
N PRO A 174 -10.43 -4.81 21.84
CA PRO A 174 -10.79 -5.26 23.17
C PRO A 174 -11.07 -6.77 23.17
N GLU A 175 -10.67 -7.48 24.23
CA GLU A 175 -10.83 -8.95 24.31
C GLU A 175 -12.26 -9.43 24.18
N SER A 176 -13.23 -8.63 24.64
CA SER A 176 -14.66 -8.95 24.56
C SER A 176 -15.26 -8.72 23.17
N THR A 177 -14.49 -8.21 22.20
CA THR A 177 -15.00 -7.86 20.87
C THR A 177 -14.79 -9.04 19.92
N PRO A 178 -15.84 -9.59 19.30
CA PRO A 178 -15.69 -10.56 18.22
C PRO A 178 -14.98 -9.93 17.04
N VAL A 179 -13.86 -10.53 16.60
CA VAL A 179 -13.07 -10.04 15.47
C VAL A 179 -12.94 -11.14 14.42
N LYS A 180 -13.24 -10.80 13.16
CA LYS A 180 -12.97 -11.64 12.01
C LYS A 180 -11.52 -11.44 11.57
N GLU A 181 -10.81 -12.55 11.40
CA GLU A 181 -9.41 -12.55 11.01
C GLU A 181 -9.23 -12.00 9.58
N LEU A 182 -8.19 -11.19 9.41
CA LEU A 182 -7.66 -10.75 8.13
C LEU A 182 -6.28 -11.37 7.93
N ASP A 183 -6.06 -12.00 6.77
CA ASP A 183 -4.82 -12.70 6.45
C ASP A 183 -3.62 -11.77 6.20
N VAL A 184 -3.88 -10.51 5.82
CA VAL A 184 -3.05 -9.27 5.74
C VAL A 184 -3.33 -8.51 4.43
N TYR A 185 -2.69 -7.35 4.26
CA TYR A 185 -2.76 -6.43 3.11
C TYR A 185 -3.78 -5.28 3.22
N GLN A 186 -3.57 -4.41 4.21
CA GLN A 186 -4.35 -3.19 4.38
C GLN A 186 -4.16 -2.18 3.23
N VAL A 187 -3.02 -2.16 2.54
CA VAL A 187 -2.80 -1.27 1.40
C VAL A 187 -3.86 -1.53 0.33
N GLY A 188 -4.10 -2.79 -0.05
CA GLY A 188 -5.16 -3.14 -0.99
C GLY A 188 -6.55 -2.75 -0.49
N VAL A 189 -6.86 -3.01 0.79
CA VAL A 189 -8.14 -2.58 1.38
C VAL A 189 -8.29 -1.06 1.35
N ASN A 190 -7.25 -0.30 1.67
CA ASN A 190 -7.26 1.16 1.65
C ASN A 190 -7.35 1.72 0.23
N ILE A 191 -6.68 1.09 -0.75
CA ILE A 191 -6.82 1.39 -2.17
C ILE A 191 -8.27 1.25 -2.59
N VAL A 192 -8.90 0.11 -2.27
CA VAL A 192 -10.31 -0.13 -2.58
C VAL A 192 -11.22 0.85 -1.84
N ARG A 193 -11.03 1.10 -0.54
CA ARG A 193 -11.83 2.08 0.23
C ARG A 193 -11.76 3.47 -0.38
N LYS A 194 -10.57 3.90 -0.80
CA LYS A 194 -10.35 5.20 -1.42
C LYS A 194 -10.93 5.25 -2.83
N SER A 195 -10.83 4.18 -3.62
CA SER A 195 -11.38 4.12 -4.97
C SER A 195 -12.91 4.16 -4.98
N LEU A 196 -13.56 3.62 -3.96
CA LEU A 196 -15.02 3.69 -3.78
C LEU A 196 -15.55 5.12 -3.61
N GLU A 197 -14.71 6.09 -3.26
CA GLU A 197 -15.09 7.51 -3.22
C GLU A 197 -15.06 8.18 -4.60
N ALA A 198 -14.42 7.57 -5.61
CA ALA A 198 -14.25 8.17 -6.93
C ALA A 198 -15.58 8.44 -7.66
N PRO A 199 -16.58 7.53 -7.65
CA PRO A 199 -17.86 7.77 -8.34
C PRO A 199 -18.59 9.01 -7.82
N ILE A 200 -18.74 9.15 -6.50
CA ILE A 200 -19.44 10.30 -5.91
C ILE A 200 -18.66 11.60 -6.13
N ARG A 201 -17.32 11.57 -6.08
CA ARG A 201 -16.47 12.73 -6.43
C ARG A 201 -16.70 13.16 -7.88
N LYS A 202 -16.80 12.19 -8.80
CA LYS A 202 -17.02 12.49 -10.22
C LYS A 202 -18.41 13.06 -10.46
N LEU A 203 -19.45 12.55 -9.80
CA LEU A 203 -20.80 13.11 -9.86
C LEU A 203 -20.84 14.55 -9.32
N ALA A 204 -20.25 14.80 -8.16
CA ALA A 204 -20.17 16.14 -7.57
C ALA A 204 -19.40 17.11 -8.49
N ALA A 205 -18.25 16.69 -9.03
CA ALA A 205 -17.46 17.50 -9.95
C ALA A 205 -18.23 17.84 -11.24
N ASN A 206 -18.96 16.88 -11.81
CA ASN A 206 -19.82 17.13 -12.97
C ASN A 206 -20.96 18.12 -12.67
N ALA A 207 -21.37 18.22 -11.40
CA ALA A 207 -22.34 19.20 -10.90
C ALA A 207 -21.69 20.52 -10.43
N GLY A 208 -20.38 20.70 -10.59
CA GLY A 208 -19.66 21.91 -10.17
C GLY A 208 -19.46 22.03 -8.65
N GLN A 209 -19.48 20.91 -7.92
CA GLN A 209 -19.39 20.86 -6.46
C GLN A 209 -18.13 20.13 -5.97
N ASP A 210 -17.70 20.42 -4.73
CA ASP A 210 -16.56 19.74 -4.11
C ASP A 210 -16.96 18.37 -3.55
N GLY A 211 -16.47 17.31 -4.19
CA GLY A 211 -16.76 15.94 -3.78
C GLY A 211 -16.33 15.57 -2.36
N SER A 212 -15.28 16.19 -1.81
CA SER A 212 -14.83 15.93 -0.44
C SER A 212 -15.86 16.43 0.57
N VAL A 213 -16.38 17.64 0.35
CA VAL A 213 -17.43 18.24 1.19
C VAL A 213 -18.70 17.39 1.16
N ILE A 214 -19.08 16.93 -0.04
CA ILE A 214 -20.26 16.06 -0.22
C ILE A 214 -20.08 14.72 0.49
N ILE A 215 -18.93 14.05 0.34
CA ILE A 215 -18.65 12.77 1.00
C ILE A 215 -18.72 12.91 2.52
N ASP A 216 -18.08 13.94 3.08
CA ASP A 216 -18.06 14.15 4.52
C ASP A 216 -19.45 14.49 5.05
N GLY A 217 -20.22 15.27 4.29
CA GLY A 217 -21.63 15.54 4.56
C GLY A 217 -22.47 14.26 4.60
N VAL A 218 -22.34 13.39 3.59
CA VAL A 218 -23.05 12.09 3.53
C VAL A 218 -22.70 11.23 4.75
N LYS A 219 -21.42 11.09 5.07
CA LYS A 219 -20.95 10.29 6.22
C LYS A 219 -21.52 10.83 7.54
N ARG A 220 -21.51 12.15 7.73
CA ARG A 220 -22.05 12.81 8.93
C ARG A 220 -23.55 12.59 9.07
N GLU A 221 -24.30 12.85 8.01
CA GLU A 221 -25.76 12.70 7.97
C GLU A 221 -26.20 11.25 8.19
N ALA A 222 -25.52 10.30 7.54
CA ALA A 222 -25.76 8.86 7.72
C ALA A 222 -25.58 8.44 9.19
N LYS A 223 -24.52 8.95 9.85
CA LYS A 223 -24.25 8.69 11.27
C LYS A 223 -25.31 9.33 12.18
N ALA A 224 -25.65 10.60 11.94
CA ALA A 224 -26.62 11.34 12.75
C ALA A 224 -28.02 10.70 12.69
N LYS A 225 -28.45 10.28 11.50
CA LYS A 225 -29.75 9.65 11.26
C LYS A 225 -29.75 8.14 11.48
N LYS A 226 -28.59 7.54 11.81
CA LYS A 226 -28.37 6.09 11.89
C LYS A 226 -28.93 5.34 10.67
N ASN A 227 -28.80 5.94 9.49
CA ASN A 227 -29.35 5.43 8.24
C ASN A 227 -28.24 5.33 7.19
N LYS A 228 -27.98 4.11 6.70
CA LYS A 228 -26.95 3.84 5.71
C LYS A 228 -27.35 4.23 4.28
N ASN A 229 -28.64 4.51 4.04
CA ASN A 229 -29.16 4.86 2.72
C ASN A 229 -29.05 6.36 2.42
N ILE A 230 -28.49 7.15 3.34
CA ILE A 230 -28.25 8.57 3.09
C ILE A 230 -27.20 8.72 1.99
N GLY A 231 -27.53 9.52 0.99
CA GLY A 231 -26.63 9.96 -0.06
C GLY A 231 -26.84 11.45 -0.34
N TYR A 232 -26.24 11.91 -1.43
CA TYR A 232 -26.39 13.28 -1.89
C TYR A 232 -27.04 13.28 -3.27
N ASN A 233 -28.20 13.92 -3.40
CA ASN A 233 -28.86 14.07 -4.68
C ASN A 233 -28.32 15.32 -5.38
N VAL A 234 -27.49 15.14 -6.40
CA VAL A 234 -26.87 16.24 -7.15
C VAL A 234 -27.87 17.10 -7.93
N LEU A 235 -29.07 16.59 -8.21
CA LEU A 235 -30.11 17.35 -8.92
C LEU A 235 -30.83 18.34 -7.98
N THR A 236 -31.03 17.97 -6.72
CA THR A 236 -31.71 18.82 -5.72
C THR A 236 -30.75 19.54 -4.78
N GLY A 237 -29.51 19.06 -4.68
CA GLY A 237 -28.50 19.56 -3.77
C GLY A 237 -28.66 19.11 -2.32
N GLU A 238 -29.47 18.08 -2.05
CA GLU A 238 -29.87 17.68 -0.70
C GLU A 238 -29.29 16.32 -0.25
N TYR A 239 -29.04 16.21 1.06
CA TYR A 239 -28.70 14.94 1.72
C TYR A 239 -29.98 14.18 2.08
N THR A 240 -30.29 13.13 1.33
CA THR A 240 -31.57 12.42 1.44
C THR A 240 -31.38 10.91 1.48
N ASP A 241 -32.42 10.18 1.89
CA ASP A 241 -32.47 8.73 1.76
C ASP A 241 -32.67 8.38 0.28
N MET A 242 -31.63 7.82 -0.34
CA MET A 242 -31.59 7.61 -1.79
C MET A 242 -32.64 6.60 -2.27
N ILE A 243 -33.01 5.64 -1.42
CA ILE A 243 -34.07 4.68 -1.73
C ILE A 243 -35.42 5.39 -1.78
N LYS A 244 -35.72 6.22 -0.77
CA LYS A 244 -36.97 6.99 -0.72
C LYS A 244 -37.05 8.04 -1.82
N ALA A 245 -35.92 8.63 -2.19
CA ALA A 245 -35.82 9.59 -3.29
C ALA A 245 -35.91 8.95 -4.68
N GLY A 246 -35.93 7.62 -4.77
CA GLY A 246 -35.99 6.89 -6.04
C GLY A 246 -34.67 6.92 -6.84
N VAL A 247 -33.57 7.33 -6.21
CA VAL A 247 -32.23 7.34 -6.84
C VAL A 247 -31.53 6.05 -6.46
N ILE A 248 -31.81 4.99 -7.22
CA ILE A 248 -31.34 3.63 -6.94
C ILE A 248 -30.56 3.06 -8.12
N ASP A 249 -29.51 2.31 -7.80
CA ASP A 249 -28.72 1.57 -8.80
C ASP A 249 -28.97 0.05 -8.67
N PRO A 250 -29.08 -0.69 -9.78
CA PRO A 250 -29.15 -2.14 -9.73
C PRO A 250 -27.87 -2.75 -9.13
N VAL A 251 -28.02 -3.61 -8.13
CA VAL A 251 -26.89 -4.27 -7.42
C VAL A 251 -25.91 -4.94 -8.39
N LYS A 252 -26.43 -5.60 -9.45
CA LYS A 252 -25.62 -6.27 -10.46
C LYS A 252 -24.67 -5.31 -11.19
N VAL A 253 -25.11 -4.09 -11.48
CA VAL A 253 -24.33 -3.09 -12.22
C VAL A 253 -23.20 -2.56 -11.35
N VAL A 254 -23.51 -2.15 -10.12
CA VAL A 254 -22.51 -1.61 -9.18
C VAL A 254 -21.46 -2.67 -8.83
N ARG A 255 -21.89 -3.91 -8.58
CA ARG A 255 -20.97 -5.03 -8.31
C ARG A 255 -20.06 -5.30 -9.51
N GLY A 256 -20.62 -5.43 -10.71
CA GLY A 256 -19.83 -5.72 -11.91
C GLY A 256 -18.84 -4.61 -12.24
N ALA A 257 -19.21 -3.34 -12.03
CA ALA A 257 -18.30 -2.21 -12.23
C ALA A 257 -17.08 -2.29 -11.29
N LEU A 258 -17.30 -2.58 -10.00
CA LEU A 258 -16.22 -2.72 -9.03
C LEU A 258 -15.33 -3.92 -9.32
N GLU A 259 -15.92 -5.08 -9.62
CA GLU A 259 -15.19 -6.32 -9.94
C GLU A 259 -14.29 -6.13 -11.17
N ASN A 260 -14.81 -5.55 -12.25
CA ASN A 260 -14.04 -5.30 -13.47
C ASN A 260 -12.91 -4.28 -13.24
N ALA A 261 -13.18 -3.20 -12.50
CA ALA A 261 -12.17 -2.20 -12.18
C ALA A 261 -11.04 -2.78 -11.33
N ALA A 262 -11.38 -3.61 -10.32
CA ALA A 262 -10.40 -4.29 -9.50
C ALA A 262 -9.56 -5.28 -10.32
N SER A 263 -10.18 -6.02 -11.25
CA SER A 263 -9.49 -6.99 -12.12
C SER A 263 -8.40 -6.34 -12.98
N ILE A 264 -8.72 -5.24 -13.67
CA ILE A 264 -7.74 -4.52 -14.50
C ILE A 264 -6.67 -3.86 -13.63
N SER A 265 -7.06 -3.28 -12.49
CA SER A 265 -6.12 -2.63 -11.57
C SER A 265 -5.10 -3.62 -11.01
N ALA A 266 -5.55 -4.82 -10.62
CA ALA A 266 -4.66 -5.88 -10.15
C ALA A 266 -3.64 -6.29 -11.21
N MET A 267 -4.08 -6.50 -12.46
CA MET A 267 -3.20 -6.81 -13.59
C MET A 267 -2.17 -5.70 -13.84
N MET A 268 -2.59 -4.44 -13.81
CA MET A 268 -1.68 -3.29 -14.01
C MET A 268 -0.65 -3.18 -12.88
N LEU A 269 -1.06 -3.37 -11.62
CA LEU A 269 -0.17 -3.27 -10.45
C LEU A 269 0.93 -4.34 -10.43
N THR A 270 0.71 -5.48 -11.08
CA THR A 270 1.70 -6.57 -11.18
C THR A 270 2.47 -6.56 -12.50
N THR A 271 2.29 -5.54 -13.35
CA THR A 271 2.99 -5.44 -14.63
C THR A 271 4.36 -4.78 -14.43
N GLU A 272 5.43 -5.57 -14.47
CA GLU A 272 6.80 -5.08 -14.33
C GLU A 272 7.39 -4.50 -15.62
N VAL A 273 7.02 -5.06 -16.78
CA VAL A 273 7.58 -4.68 -18.10
C VAL A 273 6.47 -4.62 -19.13
N LEU A 274 6.48 -3.56 -19.95
CA LEU A 274 5.64 -3.40 -21.13
C LEU A 274 6.53 -3.36 -22.38
N ILE A 275 6.32 -4.29 -23.31
CA ILE A 275 6.99 -4.30 -24.63
C ILE A 275 6.03 -3.67 -25.63
N THR A 276 6.47 -2.62 -26.32
CA THR A 276 5.67 -1.93 -27.34
C THR A 276 6.42 -1.89 -28.67
N ASP A 277 5.68 -1.74 -29.76
CA ASP A 277 6.26 -1.42 -31.06
C ASP A 277 6.97 -0.06 -31.02
N VAL A 278 7.96 0.11 -31.89
CA VAL A 278 8.66 1.39 -32.05
C VAL A 278 7.67 2.40 -32.67
N PRO A 279 7.53 3.62 -32.10
CA PRO A 279 6.64 4.63 -32.66
C PRO A 279 6.93 4.89 -34.13
N GLU A 280 5.91 4.81 -34.98
CA GLU A 280 6.04 5.17 -36.38
C GLU A 280 6.36 6.68 -36.50
N LYS A 281 7.30 7.03 -37.36
CA LYS A 281 7.55 8.44 -37.67
C LYS A 281 6.35 8.97 -38.45
N GLU A 282 5.73 10.03 -37.97
CA GLU A 282 4.68 10.73 -38.71
C GLU A 282 5.20 11.05 -40.11
N LYS A 283 4.51 10.56 -41.14
CA LYS A 283 4.81 10.93 -42.52
C LYS A 283 4.52 12.42 -42.63
N ALA A 284 5.56 13.22 -42.87
CA ALA A 284 5.40 14.64 -43.15
C ALA A 284 4.31 14.82 -44.23
N PRO A 285 3.35 15.74 -44.04
CA PRO A 285 2.30 15.96 -45.03
C PRO A 285 2.96 16.23 -46.38
N ALA A 286 2.55 15.47 -47.39
CA ALA A 286 3.08 15.61 -48.74
C ALA A 286 2.85 17.06 -49.20
N MET A 287 3.94 17.81 -49.38
CA MET A 287 3.87 19.13 -50.00
C MET A 287 3.25 18.99 -51.39
N PRO A 288 2.26 19.81 -51.77
CA PRO A 288 1.69 19.78 -53.11
C PRO A 288 2.81 19.97 -54.15
N PRO A 289 2.85 19.15 -55.22
CA PRO A 289 3.81 19.33 -56.29
C PRO A 289 3.68 20.74 -56.87
N GLY A 290 4.78 21.48 -56.90
CA GLY A 290 4.85 22.84 -57.43
C GLY A 290 4.33 22.91 -58.86
N GLY A 291 3.24 23.65 -59.05
CA GLY A 291 2.79 24.10 -60.36
C GLY A 291 3.54 25.37 -60.73
N GLY A 292 4.67 25.22 -61.42
CA GLY A 292 5.21 26.28 -62.25
C GLY A 292 4.20 26.59 -63.36
N MET A 293 3.72 27.82 -63.40
CA MET A 293 2.99 28.37 -64.55
C MET A 293 3.86 29.50 -65.08
N ASP A 294 4.59 29.18 -66.15
CA ASP A 294 5.16 30.16 -67.07
C ASP A 294 4.01 30.96 -67.71
N TYR A 295 3.94 32.25 -67.40
CA TYR A 295 3.40 33.30 -68.28
C TYR A 295 4.14 34.61 -68.00
#